data_AF-A0A142L3G1-F1
#
_entry.id   AF-A0A142L3G1-F1
#
_cell.length_a   1.000
_cell.length_b   1.000
_cell.length_c   1.000
_cell.angle_alpha   90.00
_cell.angle_beta   90.00
_cell.angle_gamma   90.00
#
_symmetry.space_group_name_H-M   'P 1'
#
loop_
_entity.id
_entity.type
_entity.pdbx_description
1 polymer ?
#
loop_
_entity_poly.entity_id
_entity_poly.type
_entity_poly.pdbx_seq_one_letter_code
_entity_poly.pdbx_strand_id
1 'polypeptide(L)'
;MNDHDEYKEFIDKVRSQLWEYKKTSYKIEFVEYIISKAKIAFDDHLPKCTSKNNCAVNKYYENTLFFLQEELEELESELNPEDFSRDEKTSLNQTLQKIVEDLNTIKLGQQITYDDVKDEFEELKDLYYLNKKNWVQLFTGKLSEMVAGGVISETISKDLALIIKNSYKELISSNI
;
A
#
# COMPACT_ATOMS: atom_id res chain seq x y z
N MET A 1 0.07 12.99 36.22
CA MET A 1 -0.33 12.18 35.06
C MET A 1 0.56 10.94 35.11
N ASN A 2 0.00 9.74 35.21
CA ASN A 2 0.80 8.52 35.35
C ASN A 2 1.34 8.13 33.97
N ASP A 3 2.66 8.13 33.80
CA ASP A 3 3.42 7.75 32.58
C ASP A 3 3.09 6.35 32.01
N HIS A 4 2.28 5.55 32.70
CA HIS A 4 2.04 4.15 32.33
C HIS A 4 0.98 3.93 31.24
N ASP A 5 0.23 4.96 30.85
CA ASP A 5 -0.96 4.82 29.99
C ASP A 5 -1.02 5.79 28.79
N GLU A 6 0.06 6.52 28.47
CA GLU A 6 0.06 7.51 27.37
C GLU A 6 -0.34 6.93 26.00
N TYR A 7 0.00 5.67 25.74
CA TYR A 7 -0.39 5.00 24.50
C TYR A 7 -1.91 4.82 24.40
N LYS A 8 -2.64 4.71 25.51
CA LYS A 8 -4.11 4.55 25.50
C LYS A 8 -4.78 5.81 24.97
N GLU A 9 -4.33 6.98 25.39
CA GLU A 9 -4.84 8.26 24.88
C GLU A 9 -4.60 8.41 23.37
N PHE A 10 -3.47 7.90 22.87
CA PHE A 10 -3.19 7.88 21.45
C PHE A 10 -4.13 6.92 20.71
N ILE A 11 -4.30 5.69 21.20
CA ILE A 11 -5.20 4.69 20.62
C ILE A 11 -6.65 5.19 20.61
N ASP A 12 -7.12 5.87 21.66
CA ASP A 12 -8.46 6.44 21.70
C ASP A 12 -8.68 7.51 20.61
N LYS A 13 -7.66 8.31 20.31
CA LYS A 13 -7.70 9.28 19.20
C LYS A 13 -7.72 8.58 17.85
N VAL A 14 -6.92 7.53 17.66
CA VAL A 14 -6.93 6.71 16.43
C VAL A 14 -8.33 6.13 16.22
N ARG A 15 -8.91 5.50 17.23
CA ARG A 15 -10.28 4.94 17.17
C ARG A 15 -11.33 6.00 16.88
N SER A 16 -11.23 7.17 17.50
CA SER A 16 -12.12 8.30 17.22
C SER A 16 -12.03 8.72 15.76
N GLN A 17 -10.82 8.80 15.19
CA GLN A 17 -10.61 9.12 13.78
C GLN A 17 -11.15 8.01 12.86
N LEU A 18 -11.07 6.74 13.25
CA LEU A 18 -11.61 5.62 12.47
C LEU A 18 -13.12 5.73 12.26
N TRP A 19 -13.87 6.30 13.21
CA TRP A 19 -15.30 6.54 13.07
C TRP A 19 -15.67 7.53 11.96
N GLU A 20 -14.76 8.41 11.56
CA GLU A 20 -14.98 9.38 10.48
C GLU A 20 -14.94 8.73 9.09
N TYR A 21 -14.26 7.59 8.95
CA TYR A 21 -14.15 6.89 7.68
C TYR A 21 -15.34 5.93 7.47
N LYS A 22 -16.07 6.16 6.37
CA LYS A 22 -17.25 5.33 6.02
C LYS A 22 -16.89 3.98 5.40
N LYS A 23 -15.75 3.86 4.74
CA LYS A 23 -15.33 2.63 4.05
C LYS A 23 -14.24 1.92 4.86
N THR A 24 -14.36 0.60 4.99
CA THR A 24 -13.36 -0.26 5.65
C THR A 24 -11.99 -0.12 5.00
N SER A 25 -11.92 -0.09 3.66
CA SER A 25 -10.67 0.16 2.94
C SER A 25 -9.97 1.47 3.36
N TYR A 26 -10.72 2.54 3.63
CA TYR A 26 -10.12 3.81 4.09
C TYR A 26 -9.63 3.77 5.53
N LYS A 27 -10.34 3.00 6.38
CA LYS A 27 -9.88 2.73 7.74
C LYS A 27 -8.57 1.96 7.72
N ILE A 28 -8.47 0.91 6.90
CA ILE A 28 -7.26 0.11 6.70
C ILE A 28 -6.08 1.00 6.28
N GLU A 29 -6.22 1.79 5.21
CA GLU A 29 -5.15 2.70 4.74
C GLU A 29 -4.67 3.65 5.84
N PHE A 30 -5.61 4.19 6.63
CA PHE A 30 -5.27 5.05 7.76
C PHE A 30 -4.49 4.30 8.84
N VAL A 31 -4.92 3.11 9.24
CA VAL A 31 -4.21 2.30 10.25
C VAL A 31 -2.82 1.88 9.73
N GLU A 32 -2.72 1.42 8.48
CA GLU A 32 -1.45 1.07 7.83
C GLU A 32 -0.46 2.26 7.83
N TYR A 33 -0.96 3.47 7.53
CA TYR A 33 -0.16 4.69 7.60
C TYR A 33 0.35 4.97 9.02
N ILE A 34 -0.52 4.88 10.04
CA ILE A 34 -0.13 5.13 11.44
C ILE A 34 0.87 4.07 11.92
N ILE A 35 0.67 2.79 11.58
CA ILE A 35 1.62 1.71 11.86
C ILE A 35 2.98 2.02 11.23
N SER A 36 3.00 2.42 9.97
CA SER A 36 4.24 2.77 9.26
C SER A 36 4.99 3.91 9.98
N LYS A 37 4.30 4.98 10.36
CA LYS A 37 4.89 6.09 11.12
C LYS A 37 5.39 5.68 12.50
N ALA A 38 4.63 4.84 13.22
CA ALA A 38 5.01 4.34 14.52
C ALA A 38 6.25 3.44 14.45
N LYS A 39 6.33 2.56 13.43
CA LYS A 39 7.52 1.71 13.19
C LYS A 39 8.76 2.55 12.90
N ILE A 40 8.68 3.51 11.98
CA ILE A 40 9.81 4.41 11.68
C ILE A 40 10.30 5.11 12.94
N ALA A 41 9.38 5.67 13.73
CA ALA A 41 9.75 6.39 14.95
C ALA A 41 10.36 5.46 16.02
N PHE A 42 9.87 4.22 16.13
CA PHE A 42 10.42 3.22 17.02
C PHE A 42 11.82 2.77 16.59
N ASP A 43 12.01 2.48 15.29
CA ASP A 43 13.28 2.07 14.71
C ASP A 43 14.34 3.20 14.80
N ASP A 44 13.93 4.47 14.73
CA ASP A 44 14.81 5.62 14.92
C ASP A 44 15.24 5.82 16.38
N HIS A 45 14.39 5.39 17.32
CA HIS A 45 14.62 5.50 18.76
C HIS A 45 15.49 4.34 19.29
N LEU A 46 15.17 3.10 18.89
CA LEU A 46 15.74 1.88 19.46
C LEU A 46 17.28 1.84 19.50
N PRO A 47 18.02 2.26 18.44
CA PRO A 47 19.49 2.27 18.46
C PRO A 47 20.10 3.29 19.43
N LYS A 48 19.36 4.35 19.76
CA LYS A 48 19.82 5.46 20.62
C LYS A 48 19.40 5.26 22.09
N CYS A 49 18.57 4.26 22.35
CA CYS A 49 18.03 3.99 23.67
C CYS A 49 19.09 3.39 24.61
N THR A 50 19.43 4.12 25.66
CA THR A 50 20.40 3.69 26.69
C THR A 50 19.80 2.70 27.70
N SER A 51 18.47 2.60 27.77
CA SER A 51 17.74 1.84 28.79
C SER A 51 16.74 0.87 28.17
N LYS A 52 17.21 0.00 27.27
CA LYS A 52 16.39 -0.88 26.42
C LYS A 52 15.26 -1.61 27.17
N ASN A 53 15.54 -2.16 28.35
CA ASN A 53 14.59 -2.97 29.12
C ASN A 53 13.66 -2.16 30.04
N ASN A 54 13.82 -0.84 30.14
CA ASN A 54 13.02 0.01 31.02
C ASN A 54 12.73 1.39 30.39
N CYS A 55 12.67 1.43 29.06
CA CYS A 55 12.40 2.66 28.32
C CYS A 55 10.90 2.84 28.14
N ALA A 56 10.34 3.92 28.69
CA ALA A 56 8.94 4.27 28.53
C ALA A 56 8.56 4.45 27.04
N VAL A 57 9.47 5.00 26.23
CA VAL A 57 9.26 5.19 24.78
C VAL A 57 9.18 3.85 24.04
N ASN A 58 10.02 2.87 24.38
CA ASN A 58 9.90 1.53 23.80
C ASN A 58 8.54 0.93 24.14
N LYS A 59 8.16 0.95 25.42
CA LYS A 59 6.87 0.41 25.88
C LYS A 59 5.68 1.10 25.21
N TYR A 60 5.77 2.42 25.00
CA TYR A 60 4.76 3.19 24.26
C TYR A 60 4.59 2.67 22.83
N TYR A 61 5.68 2.53 22.07
CA TYR A 61 5.61 2.09 20.68
C TYR A 61 5.24 0.61 20.56
N GLU A 62 5.77 -0.26 21.41
CA GLU A 62 5.40 -1.69 21.45
C GLU A 62 3.90 -1.87 21.67
N ASN A 63 3.32 -1.19 22.67
CA ASN A 63 1.89 -1.24 22.91
C ASN A 63 1.10 -0.62 21.77
N THR A 64 1.51 0.55 21.28
CA THR A 64 0.84 1.23 20.16
C THR A 64 0.79 0.33 18.94
N LEU A 65 1.91 -0.27 18.56
CA LEU A 65 2.00 -1.17 17.41
C LEU A 65 1.16 -2.43 17.61
N PHE A 66 1.14 -3.00 18.82
CA PHE A 66 0.29 -4.15 19.14
C PHE A 66 -1.18 -3.84 18.89
N PHE A 67 -1.72 -2.76 19.49
CA PHE A 67 -3.14 -2.41 19.34
C PHE A 67 -3.51 -2.03 17.91
N LEU A 68 -2.63 -1.33 17.19
CA LEU A 68 -2.89 -1.00 15.79
C LEU A 68 -2.89 -2.23 14.89
N GLN A 69 -2.07 -3.24 15.20
CA GLN A 69 -2.06 -4.52 14.45
C GLN A 69 -3.35 -5.29 14.69
N GLU A 70 -3.82 -5.40 15.94
CA GLU A 70 -5.12 -6.03 16.23
C GLU A 70 -6.27 -5.32 15.52
N GLU A 71 -6.30 -3.98 15.55
CA GLU A 71 -7.31 -3.18 14.87
C GLU A 71 -7.25 -3.38 13.34
N LEU A 72 -6.05 -3.49 12.77
CA LEU A 72 -5.88 -3.77 11.34
C LEU A 72 -6.43 -5.16 10.98
N GLU A 73 -6.12 -6.19 11.77
CA GLU A 73 -6.61 -7.56 11.54
C GLU A 73 -8.15 -7.63 11.60
N GLU A 74 -8.77 -6.92 12.54
CA GLU A 74 -10.23 -6.82 12.63
C GLU A 74 -10.82 -6.16 11.37
N LEU A 75 -10.27 -5.03 10.94
CA LEU A 75 -10.72 -4.32 9.74
C LEU A 75 -10.52 -5.15 8.47
N GLU A 76 -9.41 -5.89 8.34
CA GLU A 76 -9.16 -6.78 7.21
C GLU A 76 -10.20 -7.90 7.12
N SER A 77 -10.71 -8.38 8.26
CA SER A 77 -11.78 -9.39 8.30
C SER A 77 -13.14 -8.88 7.78
N GLU A 78 -13.36 -7.57 7.81
CA GLU A 78 -14.58 -6.90 7.33
C GLU A 78 -14.43 -6.35 5.90
N LEU A 79 -13.29 -6.59 5.26
CA LEU A 79 -12.98 -6.00 3.96
C LEU A 79 -13.94 -6.51 2.88
N ASN A 80 -14.43 -5.58 2.05
CA ASN A 80 -15.25 -5.94 0.91
C ASN A 80 -14.41 -6.73 -0.12
N PRO A 81 -14.89 -7.88 -0.65
CA PRO A 81 -14.17 -8.64 -1.67
C PRO A 81 -13.80 -7.87 -2.95
N GLU A 82 -14.47 -6.74 -3.21
CA GLU A 82 -14.17 -5.85 -4.34
C GLU A 82 -13.04 -4.85 -4.04
N ASP A 83 -12.63 -4.70 -2.79
CA ASP A 83 -11.50 -3.87 -2.35
C ASP A 83 -10.23 -4.75 -2.25
N PHE A 84 -9.06 -4.14 -2.42
CA PHE A 84 -7.79 -4.88 -2.38
C PHE A 84 -7.43 -5.33 -0.96
N SER A 85 -7.23 -6.63 -0.78
CA SER A 85 -6.57 -7.16 0.41
C SER A 85 -5.06 -6.90 0.37
N ARG A 86 -4.41 -7.02 1.52
CA ARG A 86 -2.96 -6.81 1.65
C ARG A 86 -2.13 -7.76 0.79
N ASP A 87 -2.54 -9.02 0.68
CA ASP A 87 -1.87 -10.02 -0.16
C ASP A 87 -2.02 -9.67 -1.65
N GLU A 88 -3.20 -9.17 -2.03
CA GLU A 88 -3.45 -8.74 -3.41
C GLU A 88 -2.61 -7.51 -3.76
N LYS A 89 -2.55 -6.50 -2.88
CA LYS A 89 -1.65 -5.34 -3.03
C LYS A 89 -0.20 -5.79 -3.19
N THR A 90 0.24 -6.75 -2.37
CA THR A 90 1.61 -7.28 -2.39
C THR A 90 1.91 -7.98 -3.73
N SER A 91 1.04 -8.88 -4.16
CA SER A 91 1.15 -9.59 -5.44
C SER A 91 1.17 -8.63 -6.63
N LEU A 92 0.29 -7.63 -6.61
CA LEU A 92 0.20 -6.62 -7.66
C LEU A 92 1.43 -5.71 -7.69
N ASN A 93 1.96 -5.31 -6.53
CA ASN A 93 3.21 -4.56 -6.43
C ASN A 93 4.39 -5.34 -7.01
N GLN A 94 4.48 -6.64 -6.73
CA GLN A 94 5.50 -7.52 -7.32
C GLN A 94 5.33 -7.62 -8.84
N THR A 95 4.09 -7.69 -9.32
CA THR A 95 3.78 -7.73 -10.76
C THR A 95 4.20 -6.44 -11.46
N LEU A 96 3.86 -5.27 -10.89
CA LEU A 96 4.26 -3.97 -11.41
C LEU A 96 5.78 -3.80 -11.40
N GLN A 97 6.45 -4.21 -10.32
CA GLN A 97 7.91 -4.17 -10.21
C GLN A 97 8.58 -5.04 -11.28
N LYS A 98 8.08 -6.26 -11.49
CA LYS A 98 8.59 -7.16 -12.51
C LYS A 98 8.41 -6.57 -13.92
N ILE A 99 7.26 -5.96 -14.20
CA ILE A 99 7.04 -5.26 -15.48
C ILE A 99 8.10 -4.18 -15.69
N VAL A 100 8.35 -3.36 -14.67
CA VAL A 100 9.36 -2.30 -14.72
C VAL A 100 10.75 -2.91 -15.01
N GLU A 101 11.14 -3.97 -14.30
CA GLU A 101 12.41 -4.69 -14.52
C GLU A 101 12.53 -5.31 -15.92
N ASP A 102 11.47 -5.92 -16.43
CA ASP A 102 11.42 -6.51 -17.78
C ASP A 102 11.58 -5.41 -18.84
N LEU A 103 10.90 -4.27 -18.68
CA LEU A 103 11.05 -3.11 -19.55
C LEU A 103 12.46 -2.51 -19.50
N ASN A 104 13.12 -2.52 -18.34
CA ASN A 104 14.51 -2.11 -18.20
C ASN A 104 15.44 -3.03 -19.01
N THR A 105 15.21 -4.34 -18.94
CA THR A 105 16.02 -5.36 -19.61
C THR A 105 15.90 -5.27 -21.13
N ILE A 106 14.73 -4.86 -21.64
CA ILE A 106 14.47 -4.66 -23.07
C ILE A 106 15.23 -3.43 -23.62
N LYS A 107 15.72 -2.54 -22.76
CA LYS A 107 16.37 -1.29 -23.20
C LYS A 107 17.88 -1.37 -23.31
N LEU A 108 18.31 -1.52 -24.56
CA LEU A 108 19.46 -0.82 -25.13
C LEU A 108 18.93 0.34 -26.01
N GLY A 109 18.75 1.56 -25.48
CA GLY A 109 18.64 2.76 -26.34
C GLY A 109 17.75 3.95 -25.93
N GLN A 110 16.84 3.83 -24.95
CA GLN A 110 15.92 4.94 -24.60
C GLN A 110 15.88 5.17 -23.08
N GLN A 111 16.68 6.11 -22.56
CA GLN A 111 16.73 6.41 -21.13
C GLN A 111 15.46 7.09 -20.59
N ILE A 112 14.60 7.67 -21.43
CA ILE A 112 13.44 8.46 -20.96
C ILE A 112 12.22 7.58 -20.63
N THR A 113 12.02 6.43 -21.26
CA THR A 113 10.76 5.66 -21.12
C THR A 113 10.69 4.70 -19.91
N TYR A 114 11.66 4.71 -18.98
CA TYR A 114 11.73 3.76 -17.84
C TYR A 114 11.34 4.44 -16.54
N ASP A 115 11.99 5.58 -16.25
CA ASP A 115 11.67 6.39 -15.08
C ASP A 115 10.20 6.86 -15.15
N ASP A 116 9.74 7.30 -16.32
CA ASP A 116 8.34 7.70 -16.54
C ASP A 116 7.34 6.56 -16.22
N VAL A 117 7.59 5.33 -16.70
CA VAL A 117 6.68 4.19 -16.43
C VAL A 117 6.72 3.79 -14.96
N LYS A 118 7.90 3.85 -14.35
CA LYS A 118 8.07 3.53 -12.93
C LYS A 118 7.31 4.53 -12.07
N ASP A 119 7.43 5.82 -12.34
CA ASP A 119 6.76 6.87 -11.58
C ASP A 119 5.23 6.74 -11.70
N GLU A 120 4.71 6.49 -12.90
CA GLU A 120 3.28 6.20 -13.14
C GLU A 120 2.78 4.98 -12.36
N PHE A 121 3.63 3.96 -12.21
CA PHE A 121 3.30 2.76 -11.43
C PHE A 121 3.37 2.99 -9.93
N GLU A 122 4.28 3.82 -9.43
CA GLU A 122 4.29 4.21 -8.02
C GLU A 122 3.01 4.99 -7.68
N GLU A 123 2.58 5.93 -8.53
CA GLU A 123 1.30 6.63 -8.33
C GLU A 123 0.10 5.68 -8.29
N LEU A 124 0.10 4.62 -9.10
CA LEU A 124 -0.97 3.63 -9.09
C LEU A 124 -1.05 2.86 -7.77
N LYS A 125 0.07 2.64 -7.08
CA LYS A 125 0.08 1.96 -5.78
C LYS A 125 -0.62 2.79 -4.71
N ASP A 126 -0.52 4.12 -4.79
CA ASP A 126 -1.21 5.03 -3.88
C ASP A 126 -2.74 5.03 -4.08
N LEU A 127 -3.23 4.40 -5.15
CA LEU A 127 -4.65 4.35 -5.51
C LEU A 127 -5.34 3.04 -5.11
N TYR A 128 -4.71 2.16 -4.33
CA TYR A 128 -5.34 0.91 -3.86
C TYR A 128 -6.53 1.11 -2.91
N TYR A 129 -6.76 2.33 -2.42
CA TYR A 129 -7.99 2.68 -1.72
C TYR A 129 -9.24 2.62 -2.64
N LEU A 130 -9.03 2.60 -3.96
CA LEU A 130 -10.10 2.35 -4.92
C LEU A 130 -10.41 0.85 -4.97
N ASN A 131 -11.67 0.52 -5.26
CA ASN A 131 -12.01 -0.87 -5.55
C ASN A 131 -11.27 -1.38 -6.80
N LYS A 132 -11.11 -2.69 -6.89
CA LYS A 132 -10.31 -3.37 -7.93
C LYS A 132 -10.72 -2.97 -9.33
N LYS A 133 -12.04 -2.87 -9.59
CA LYS A 133 -12.58 -2.46 -10.89
C LYS A 133 -12.14 -1.06 -11.30
N ASN A 134 -12.31 -0.08 -10.41
CA ASN A 134 -11.96 1.31 -10.68
C ASN A 134 -10.45 1.46 -10.87
N TRP A 135 -9.65 0.73 -10.07
CA TRP A 135 -8.20 0.72 -10.19
C TRP A 135 -7.74 0.18 -11.56
N VAL A 136 -8.30 -0.94 -12.03
CA VAL A 136 -7.97 -1.50 -13.37
C VAL A 136 -8.38 -0.55 -14.50
N GLN A 137 -9.48 0.17 -14.34
CA GLN A 137 -9.90 1.20 -15.31
C GLN A 137 -8.90 2.36 -15.36
N LEU A 138 -8.44 2.85 -14.21
CA LEU A 138 -7.42 3.90 -14.15
C LEU A 138 -6.08 3.44 -14.71
N PHE A 139 -5.65 2.23 -14.39
CA PHE A 139 -4.46 1.62 -14.98
C PHE A 139 -4.53 1.63 -16.51
N THR A 140 -5.66 1.20 -17.08
CA THR A 140 -5.88 1.20 -18.54
C THR A 140 -5.89 2.62 -19.12
N GLY A 141 -6.43 3.58 -18.38
CA GLY A 141 -6.39 5.00 -18.74
C GLY A 141 -4.95 5.53 -18.82
N LYS A 142 -4.15 5.34 -17.77
CA LYS A 142 -2.74 5.73 -17.72
C LYS A 142 -1.92 5.07 -18.84
N LEU A 143 -2.16 3.79 -19.14
CA LEU A 143 -1.52 3.13 -20.30
C LEU A 143 -1.85 3.83 -21.62
N SER A 144 -3.09 4.29 -21.81
CA SER A 144 -3.51 4.99 -23.03
C SER A 144 -2.86 6.37 -23.13
N GLU A 145 -2.75 7.08 -22.00
CA GLU A 145 -2.04 8.37 -21.90
C GLU A 145 -0.55 8.22 -22.21
N MET A 146 0.11 7.18 -21.66
CA MET A 146 1.51 6.88 -21.96
C MET A 146 1.76 6.53 -23.43
N VAL A 147 0.81 5.86 -24.10
CA VAL A 147 0.89 5.63 -25.55
C VAL A 147 0.75 6.95 -26.32
N ALA A 148 -0.24 7.78 -25.95
CA ALA A 148 -0.46 9.06 -26.60
C ALA A 148 0.72 10.03 -26.42
N GLY A 149 1.39 9.99 -25.26
CA GLY A 149 2.59 10.75 -24.95
C GLY A 149 3.88 10.18 -25.55
N GLY A 150 3.84 8.99 -26.15
CA GLY A 150 5.02 8.32 -26.72
C GLY A 150 5.97 7.72 -25.68
N VAL A 151 5.52 7.56 -24.43
CA VAL A 151 6.28 6.92 -23.34
C VAL A 151 6.40 5.42 -23.60
N ILE A 152 5.34 4.78 -24.08
CA ILE A 152 5.35 3.36 -24.45
C ILE A 152 4.72 3.16 -25.83
N SER A 153 5.05 2.06 -26.49
CA SER A 153 4.37 1.67 -27.73
C SER A 153 2.99 1.07 -27.44
N GLU A 154 2.11 1.09 -28.44
CA GLU A 154 0.80 0.44 -28.35
C GLU A 154 0.93 -1.07 -28.09
N THR A 155 1.96 -1.71 -28.65
CA THR A 155 2.25 -3.14 -28.39
C THR A 155 2.57 -3.38 -26.93
N ILE A 156 3.49 -2.58 -26.35
CA ILE A 156 3.83 -2.69 -24.92
C ILE A 156 2.57 -2.47 -24.08
N SER A 157 1.80 -1.41 -24.35
CA SER A 157 0.55 -1.12 -23.64
C SER A 157 -0.43 -2.29 -23.64
N LYS A 158 -0.62 -2.97 -24.78
CA LYS A 158 -1.49 -4.15 -24.87
C LYS A 158 -0.99 -5.31 -24.03
N ASP A 159 0.31 -5.57 -24.05
CA ASP A 159 0.93 -6.63 -23.24
C ASP A 159 0.76 -6.35 -21.73
N LEU A 160 0.97 -5.10 -21.31
CA LEU A 160 0.76 -4.68 -19.92
C LEU A 160 -0.70 -4.80 -19.49
N ALA A 161 -1.63 -4.36 -20.33
CA ALA A 161 -3.05 -4.49 -20.07
C ALA A 161 -3.48 -5.96 -19.94
N LEU A 162 -2.89 -6.86 -20.73
CA LEU A 162 -3.13 -8.30 -20.64
C LEU A 162 -2.60 -8.90 -19.33
N ILE A 163 -1.37 -8.53 -18.92
CA ILE A 163 -0.78 -8.98 -17.65
C ILE A 163 -1.70 -8.61 -16.48
N ILE A 164 -2.06 -7.32 -16.36
CA ILE A 164 -2.91 -6.84 -15.27
C ILE A 164 -4.33 -7.43 -15.33
N LYS A 165 -4.91 -7.59 -16.52
CA LYS A 165 -6.23 -8.20 -16.66
C LYS A 165 -6.23 -9.67 -16.24
N ASN A 166 -5.15 -10.40 -16.49
CA ASN A 166 -5.01 -11.79 -16.06
C ASN A 166 -4.85 -11.86 -14.54
N SER A 167 -3.98 -11.03 -13.95
CA SER A 167 -3.88 -10.90 -12.49
C SER A 167 -5.24 -10.55 -11.88
N TYR A 168 -5.98 -9.58 -12.42
CA TYR A 168 -7.31 -9.21 -11.94
C TYR A 168 -8.32 -10.37 -11.98
N LYS A 169 -8.31 -11.18 -13.05
CA LYS A 169 -9.18 -12.37 -13.10
C LYS A 169 -8.82 -13.36 -12.01
N GLU A 170 -7.54 -13.58 -11.75
CA GLU A 170 -7.06 -14.42 -10.64
C GLU A 170 -7.55 -13.86 -9.30
N LEU A 171 -7.41 -12.54 -9.09
CA LEU A 171 -7.88 -11.82 -7.90
C LEU A 171 -9.40 -12.00 -7.64
N ILE A 172 -10.23 -11.91 -8.69
CA ILE A 172 -11.68 -12.12 -8.54
C ILE A 172 -12.03 -13.60 -8.36
N SER A 173 -11.34 -14.51 -9.06
CA SER A 173 -11.63 -15.95 -9.01
C SER A 173 -11.21 -16.63 -7.70
N SER A 174 -10.32 -15.99 -6.92
CA SER A 174 -9.85 -16.46 -5.62
C SER A 174 -10.87 -16.27 -4.49
N ASN A 175 -12.00 -15.61 -4.77
CA ASN A 175 -13.07 -15.33 -3.81
C ASN A 175 -14.28 -16.29 -3.96
N ILE A 176 -14.09 -17.48 -4.55
CA ILE A 176 -15.10 -18.55 -4.67
C ILE A 176 -14.62 -19.82 -3.98
#